data_AF-A0A7C5T7W8-F1
#
_entry.id   AF-A0A7C5T7W8-F1
#
_cell.length_a   1.000
_cell.length_b   1.000
_cell.length_c   1.000
_cell.angle_alpha   90.00
_cell.angle_beta   90.00
_cell.angle_gamma   90.00
#
_symmetry.space_group_name_H-M   'P 1'
#
loop_
_entity.id
_entity.type
_entity.pdbx_description
1 polymer ?
#
loop_
_entity_poly.entity_id
_entity_poly.type
_entity_poly.pdbx_seq_one_letter_code
_entity_poly.pdbx_strand_id
1 'polypeptide(L)' 'IEVNKQLEKEPSFINKSPYGEGWIFKLKVSDKDFSHLLTAEKYLELLQKIEEGR' A
#
# COMPACT_ATOMS: atom_id res chain seq x y z
N ILE A 1 -7.25 -12.74 -9.67
CA ILE A 1 -6.89 -11.33 -10.00
C ILE A 1 -8.16 -10.51 -9.87
N GLU A 2 -8.09 -9.31 -9.30
CA GLU A 2 -9.27 -8.47 -9.01
C GLU A 2 -8.84 -6.99 -9.02
N VAL A 3 -9.75 -6.09 -9.40
CA VAL A 3 -9.57 -4.63 -9.35
C VAL A 3 -10.73 -4.02 -8.57
N ASN A 4 -10.46 -3.04 -7.72
CA ASN A 4 -11.47 -2.43 -6.87
C ASN A 4 -12.34 -1.42 -7.65
N LYS A 5 -13.45 -1.91 -8.22
CA LYS A 5 -14.42 -1.09 -8.95
C LYS A 5 -15.13 -0.04 -8.08
N GLN A 6 -15.06 -0.15 -6.74
CA GLN A 6 -15.64 0.85 -5.84
C GLN A 6 -14.91 2.20 -5.96
N LEU A 7 -13.61 2.18 -6.25
CA LEU A 7 -12.80 3.39 -6.39
C LEU A 7 -13.17 4.23 -7.62
N GLU A 8 -13.82 3.65 -8.63
CA GLU A 8 -14.35 4.40 -9.78
C GLU A 8 -15.48 5.36 -9.36
N LYS A 9 -16.25 4.97 -8.35
CA LYS A 9 -17.37 5.77 -7.82
C LYS A 9 -16.94 6.62 -6.62
N GLU A 10 -16.07 6.06 -5.78
CA GLU A 10 -15.66 6.64 -4.50
C GLU A 10 -14.12 6.64 -4.37
N PRO A 11 -13.41 7.50 -5.12
CA PRO A 11 -11.95 7.58 -5.05
C PRO A 11 -11.45 8.04 -3.67
N SER A 12 -12.32 8.66 -2.87
CA SER A 12 -11.99 9.16 -1.53
C SER A 12 -11.58 8.05 -0.54
N PHE A 13 -11.93 6.79 -0.81
CA PHE A 13 -11.52 5.66 0.03
C PHE A 13 -10.00 5.47 0.07
N ILE A 14 -9.27 5.87 -0.97
CA ILE A 14 -7.79 5.86 -0.96
C ILE A 14 -7.26 6.70 0.20
N ASN A 15 -7.90 7.83 0.50
CA ASN A 15 -7.47 8.74 1.57
C ASN A 15 -8.07 8.36 2.93
N LYS A 16 -9.36 7.99 2.97
CA LYS A 16 -10.09 7.72 4.21
C LYS A 16 -9.82 6.35 4.81
N SER A 17 -9.57 5.34 3.96
CA SER A 17 -9.39 3.95 4.35
C SER A 17 -8.31 3.28 3.51
N PRO A 18 -7.06 3.80 3.51
CA PRO A 18 -5.99 3.35 2.63
C PRO A 18 -5.67 1.85 2.73
N TYR A 19 -5.81 1.29 3.94
CA TYR A 19 -5.55 -0.13 4.23
C TYR A 19 -6.84 -0.97 4.34
N GLY A 20 -8.01 -0.37 4.15
CA GLY A 20 -9.31 -1.02 4.20
C GLY A 20 -10.00 -0.97 2.83
N GLU A 21 -11.03 -0.14 2.71
CA GLU A 21 -11.82 -0.02 1.47
C GLU A 21 -11.02 0.57 0.29
N GLY A 22 -9.89 1.21 0.56
CA GLY A 22 -9.00 1.85 -0.41
C GLY A 22 -8.04 0.91 -1.16
N TRP A 23 -8.15 -0.42 -1.03
CA TRP A 23 -7.31 -1.36 -1.77
C TRP A 23 -7.48 -1.18 -3.29
N ILE A 24 -6.41 -1.33 -4.07
CA ILE A 24 -6.43 -1.01 -5.51
C ILE A 24 -6.69 -2.26 -6.37
N PHE A 25 -5.89 -3.32 -6.18
CA PHE A 25 -6.03 -4.58 -6.90
C PHE A 25 -5.59 -5.76 -6.02
N LYS A 26 -5.98 -6.97 -6.42
CA LYS A 26 -5.47 -8.23 -5.88
C LYS A 26 -4.88 -9.06 -7.01
N LEU A 27 -3.71 -9.63 -6.78
CA LEU A 27 -3.02 -10.47 -7.75
C LEU A 27 -2.75 -11.87 -7.16
N LYS A 28 -2.60 -12.85 -8.05
CA LYS A 28 -2.14 -14.19 -7.68
C LYS A 28 -0.62 -14.16 -7.77
N VAL A 29 0.06 -14.29 -6.65
CA VAL A 29 1.53 -14.31 -6.60
C VAL A 29 2.02 -15.72 -6.92
N SER A 30 2.93 -15.86 -7.88
CA SER A 30 3.58 -17.13 -8.22
C SER A 30 4.74 -17.48 -7.30
N ASP A 31 5.52 -16.47 -6.90
CA ASP A 31 6.65 -16.61 -5.98
C ASP A 31 6.35 -15.91 -4.65
N LYS A 32 6.44 -16.64 -3.54
CA LYS A 32 6.07 -16.13 -2.20
C LYS A 32 7.25 -15.55 -1.43
N ASP A 33 8.37 -15.28 -2.09
CA ASP A 33 9.47 -14.56 -1.46
C ASP A 33 9.16 -13.06 -1.34
N PHE A 34 8.90 -12.62 -0.11
CA PHE A 34 8.67 -11.21 0.23
C PHE A 34 9.85 -10.59 1.01
N SER A 35 10.99 -11.28 1.10
CA SER A 35 12.15 -10.83 1.89
C SER A 35 12.75 -9.49 1.43
N HIS A 36 12.51 -9.13 0.16
CA HIS A 36 12.92 -7.86 -0.44
C HIS A 36 12.02 -6.68 -0.05
N LEU A 37 10.83 -6.93 0.51
CA LEU A 37 9.92 -5.88 0.98
C LEU A 37 10.32 -5.40 2.37
N LEU A 38 10.00 -4.14 2.68
CA LEU A 38 10.27 -3.56 3.99
C LEU A 38 9.25 -4.04 5.02
N THR A 39 9.71 -4.20 6.26
CA THR A 39 8.82 -4.31 7.42
C THR A 39 8.21 -2.96 7.74
N ALA A 40 7.17 -2.93 8.57
CA ALA A 40 6.54 -1.69 9.00
C ALA A 40 7.54 -0.75 9.68
N GLU A 41 8.43 -1.29 10.53
CA GLU A 41 9.45 -0.54 11.25
C GLU A 41 10.46 0.08 10.28
N LYS A 42 10.98 -0.71 9.34
CA LYS A 42 11.93 -0.22 8.32
C LYS A 42 11.33 0.85 7.41
N TYR A 43 10.03 0.76 7.12
CA TYR A 43 9.35 1.79 6.33
C TYR A 43 9.19 3.10 7.12
N LEU A 44 8.90 3.03 8.43
CA LEU A 44 8.85 4.20 9.30
C LEU A 44 10.22 4.89 9.42
N GLU A 45 11.30 4.13 9.59
CA GLU A 45 12.67 4.67 9.60
C GLU A 45 13.04 5.39 8.29
N LEU A 46 12.58 4.85 7.15
CA LEU A 46 12.79 5.49 5.85
C LEU A 46 12.08 6.85 5.78
N LEU A 47 10.83 6.94 6.25
CA LEU A 47 10.08 8.19 6.25
C LEU A 47 10.76 9.26 7.13
N GLN A 48 11.23 8.89 8.32
CA GLN A 48 11.95 9.81 9.21
C GLN A 48 13.19 10.38 8.53
N LYS A 49 14.00 9.54 7.89
CA LYS A 49 15.20 9.98 7.14
C LYS A 49 14.87 10.92 5.98
N ILE A 50 13.74 10.69 5.31
CA ILE A 50 13.28 11.58 4.21
C ILE A 50 12.86 12.95 4.76
N GLU A 51 12.20 12.98 5.92
CA GLU A 51 11.77 14.22 6.56
C GLU A 51 12.95 15.02 7.12
N GLU A 52 13.96 14.37 7.68
CA GLU A 52 15.19 15.01 8.19
C GLU A 52 16.05 15.63 7.08
N GLY A 53 15.93 15.13 5.85
CA GLY A 53 16.64 15.64 4.68
C GLY A 53 15.93 16.77 3.92
N ARG A 54 14.75 17.20 4.37
CA ARG A 54 13.97 18.32 3.80
C ARG A 54 14.25 19.62 4.54
#